data_AF-A0A1I8H0U3-F1
#
_entry.id   AF-A0A1I8H0U3-F1
#
_cell.length_a   1.000
_cell.length_b   1.000
_cell.length_c   1.000
_cell.angle_alpha   90.00
_cell.angle_beta   90.00
_cell.angle_gamma   90.00
#
_symmetry.space_group_name_H-M   'P 1'
#
loop_
_entity.id
_entity.type
_entity.pdbx_description
1 polymer ?
#
loop_
_entity_poly.entity_id
_entity_poly.type
_entity_poly.pdbx_seq_one_letter_code
_entity_poly.pdbx_strand_id
1 'polypeptide(L)'
;MTSTASEPSEASMGQCSLPGDSLKPSIFTKIIHREVPAKILYEDELVISFLGLPQNRVTPVQFLVVPKKQLATLEEANSCDEAALGRMFTVASLVAKQQGVTNGYRLVINNGNDAASEPSEASMGQCSLPGDSRKPSIFTKIIRREVPAKILYEDELVISFLGLPQNRVTPVQFLVVPKKQLATLEEANSCDEAALGRMFTVASLVAKQQGVTNGYRLVINNGNDAGQEVPHLHIHVFAGQPMSWPPGTD
;
A
#
# COMPACT_ATOMS: atom_id res chain seq x y z
N MET A 1 26.92 47.02 -28.35
CA MET A 1 25.86 46.01 -28.53
C MET A 1 26.41 44.68 -28.06
N THR A 2 26.15 44.32 -26.80
CA THR A 2 26.49 43.00 -26.27
C THR A 2 25.24 42.51 -25.55
N SER A 3 24.61 41.53 -26.18
CA SER A 3 23.43 40.82 -25.71
C SER A 3 23.82 39.93 -24.53
N THR A 4 23.16 40.12 -23.40
CA THR A 4 23.15 39.16 -22.29
C THR A 4 21.88 38.34 -22.41
N ALA A 5 22.05 37.06 -22.74
CA ALA A 5 20.98 36.06 -22.69
C ALA A 5 20.56 35.84 -21.24
N SER A 6 19.28 35.99 -20.96
CA SER A 6 18.64 35.59 -19.71
C SER A 6 18.40 34.07 -19.73
N GLU A 7 18.95 33.35 -18.76
CA GLU A 7 18.60 31.96 -18.49
C GLU A 7 17.15 31.86 -17.98
N PRO A 8 16.38 30.83 -18.37
CA PRO A 8 15.03 30.63 -17.86
C PRO A 8 15.09 30.11 -16.42
N SER A 9 14.24 30.67 -15.56
CA SER A 9 14.07 30.27 -14.16
C SER A 9 13.66 28.81 -14.04
N GLU A 10 14.39 28.04 -13.23
CA GLU A 10 13.96 26.73 -12.74
C GLU A 10 12.61 26.88 -12.04
N ALA A 11 11.60 26.18 -12.57
CA ALA A 11 10.36 25.95 -11.85
C ALA A 11 10.69 25.18 -10.57
N SER A 12 10.37 25.75 -9.41
CA SER A 12 10.59 25.11 -8.12
C SER A 12 9.78 23.80 -8.07
N MET A 13 10.47 22.67 -8.18
CA MET A 13 9.91 21.39 -7.76
C MET A 13 9.57 21.52 -6.28
N GLY A 14 8.30 21.39 -5.92
CA GLY A 14 7.86 21.40 -4.53
C GLY A 14 8.65 20.32 -3.78
N GLN A 15 9.55 20.73 -2.90
CA GLN A 15 10.31 19.80 -2.09
C GLN A 15 9.35 19.09 -1.14
N CYS A 16 9.22 17.77 -1.28
CA CYS A 16 8.70 16.92 -0.22
C CYS A 16 9.72 16.95 0.92
N SER A 17 9.59 17.94 1.80
CA SER A 17 10.35 17.98 3.05
C SER A 17 9.99 16.75 3.90
N LEU A 18 10.92 16.25 4.70
CA LEU A 18 10.63 15.27 5.75
C LEU A 18 10.31 16.01 7.06
N PRO A 19 9.04 16.34 7.40
CA PRO A 19 8.73 16.68 8.78
C PRO A 19 8.35 15.40 9.53
N GLY A 20 9.17 15.02 10.51
CA GLY A 20 8.91 13.91 11.42
C GLY A 20 9.19 14.21 12.89
N ASP A 21 9.43 15.48 13.26
CA ASP A 21 10.03 15.83 14.55
C ASP A 21 9.02 15.99 15.72
N SER A 22 7.71 15.93 15.48
CA SER A 22 6.70 16.16 16.52
C SER A 22 6.08 14.89 17.14
N LEU A 23 6.33 13.71 16.57
CA LEU A 23 5.79 12.45 17.08
C LEU A 23 6.73 11.83 18.11
N LYS A 24 6.15 11.23 19.16
CA LYS A 24 6.93 10.44 20.11
C LYS A 24 7.62 9.28 19.36
N PRO A 25 8.94 9.06 19.54
CA PRO A 25 9.66 8.01 18.82
C PRO A 25 9.03 6.63 19.06
N SER A 26 8.58 6.00 17.98
CA SER A 26 8.06 4.63 18.00
C SER A 26 9.20 3.62 18.13
N ILE A 27 8.87 2.34 18.40
CA ILE A 27 9.87 1.26 18.35
C ILE A 27 10.53 1.17 16.97
N PHE A 28 9.81 1.50 15.90
CA PHE A 28 10.33 1.48 14.54
C PHE A 28 11.29 2.64 14.29
N THR A 29 10.98 3.83 14.79
CA THR A 29 11.89 5.00 14.75
C THR A 29 13.20 4.66 15.45
N LYS A 30 13.14 3.98 16.60
CA LYS A 30 14.33 3.50 17.32
C LYS A 30 15.14 2.46 16.54
N ILE A 31 14.49 1.56 15.80
CA ILE A 31 15.16 0.60 14.91
C ILE A 31 15.84 1.32 13.74
N ILE A 32 15.16 2.30 13.12
CA ILE A 32 15.70 3.13 12.06
C ILE A 32 16.97 3.84 12.55
N HIS A 33 16.94 4.41 13.76
CA HIS A 33 18.07 5.09 14.39
C HIS A 33 19.10 4.15 15.05
N ARG A 34 18.95 2.82 14.93
CA ARG A 34 19.84 1.82 15.54
C ARG A 34 19.92 1.82 17.07
N GLU A 35 18.97 2.46 17.74
CA GLU A 35 18.83 2.42 19.20
C GLU A 35 18.32 1.06 19.69
N VAL A 36 17.56 0.35 18.85
CA VAL A 36 17.08 -1.01 19.12
C VAL A 36 17.63 -1.95 18.04
N PRO A 37 18.32 -3.04 18.40
CA PRO A 37 18.86 -3.97 17.43
C PRO A 37 17.74 -4.72 16.70
N ALA A 38 17.86 -4.82 15.38
CA ALA A 38 17.01 -5.63 14.54
C ALA A 38 17.84 -6.26 13.41
N LYS A 39 17.44 -7.45 12.95
CA LYS A 39 18.05 -8.06 11.77
C LYS A 39 17.47 -7.40 10.52
N ILE A 40 18.18 -6.42 9.98
CA ILE A 40 17.80 -5.72 8.74
C ILE A 40 17.90 -6.71 7.57
N LEU A 41 16.87 -6.72 6.73
CA LEU A 41 16.76 -7.54 5.52
C LEU A 41 16.93 -6.68 4.25
N TYR A 42 16.50 -5.42 4.31
CA TYR A 42 16.60 -4.45 3.22
C TYR A 42 16.54 -3.03 3.78
N GLU A 43 17.21 -2.08 3.14
CA GLU A 43 17.07 -0.66 3.45
C GLU A 43 17.44 0.22 2.27
N ASP A 44 16.64 1.27 2.02
CA ASP A 44 16.96 2.38 1.13
C ASP A 44 16.56 3.72 1.77
N GLU A 45 16.53 4.80 1.01
CA GLU A 45 16.19 6.15 1.51
C GLU A 45 14.73 6.29 1.98
N LEU A 46 13.81 5.45 1.47
CA LEU A 46 12.38 5.57 1.75
C LEU A 46 11.91 4.55 2.77
N VAL A 47 12.44 3.32 2.73
CA VAL A 47 11.91 2.21 3.52
C VAL A 47 13.02 1.36 4.15
N ILE A 48 12.66 0.70 5.23
CA ILE A 48 13.47 -0.31 5.89
C ILE A 48 12.66 -1.59 6.08
N SER A 49 13.30 -2.74 5.89
CA SER A 49 12.73 -4.03 6.23
C SER A 49 13.62 -4.80 7.19
N PHE A 50 13.01 -5.45 8.18
CA PHE A 50 13.71 -6.22 9.19
C PHE A 50 12.87 -7.40 9.66
N LEU A 51 13.54 -8.45 10.15
CA LEU A 51 12.86 -9.62 10.69
C LEU A 51 11.99 -9.24 11.88
N GLY A 52 10.78 -9.81 11.97
CA GLY A 52 9.90 -9.62 13.11
C GLY A 52 10.60 -9.99 14.42
N LEU A 53 10.36 -9.19 15.46
CA LEU A 53 10.93 -9.43 16.78
C LEU A 53 10.58 -10.85 17.25
N PRO A 54 11.55 -11.66 17.73
CA PRO A 54 11.33 -13.08 18.02
C PRO A 54 10.09 -13.39 18.86
N GLN A 55 9.81 -12.55 19.86
CA GLN A 55 8.66 -12.65 20.77
C GLN A 55 7.29 -12.44 20.10
N ASN A 56 7.25 -11.83 18.92
CA ASN A 56 6.03 -11.50 18.19
C ASN A 56 5.87 -12.31 16.89
N ARG A 57 6.76 -13.28 16.65
CA ARG A 57 6.70 -14.10 15.44
C ARG A 57 5.68 -15.21 15.58
N VAL A 58 4.75 -15.27 14.64
CA VAL A 58 3.68 -16.27 14.57
C VAL A 58 3.82 -17.22 13.37
N THR A 59 4.76 -16.93 12.46
CA THR A 59 5.08 -17.76 11.28
C THR A 59 6.59 -18.00 11.16
N PRO A 60 7.03 -19.02 10.40
CA PRO A 60 8.46 -19.29 10.17
C PRO A 60 9.21 -18.11 9.55
N VAL A 61 8.56 -17.41 8.62
CA VAL A 61 9.04 -16.18 8.00
C VAL A 61 8.06 -15.06 8.31
N GLN A 62 8.50 -14.08 9.09
CA GLN A 62 7.78 -12.85 9.39
C GLN A 62 8.78 -11.71 9.42
N PHE A 63 8.52 -10.68 8.63
CA PHE A 63 9.30 -9.45 8.57
C PHE A 63 8.36 -8.27 8.48
N LEU A 64 8.86 -7.09 8.84
CA LEU A 64 8.15 -5.84 8.65
C LEU A 64 8.81 -5.05 7.52
N VAL A 65 8.02 -4.27 6.80
CA VAL A 65 8.49 -3.23 5.89
C VAL A 65 7.87 -1.93 6.39
N VAL A 66 8.70 -0.94 6.68
CA VAL A 66 8.29 0.28 7.38
C VAL A 66 8.83 1.48 6.61
N PRO A 67 8.01 2.54 6.38
CA PRO A 67 8.53 3.79 5.83
C PRO A 67 9.46 4.45 6.84
N LYS A 68 10.55 5.06 6.36
CA LYS A 68 11.49 5.79 7.21
C LYS A 68 10.88 7.06 7.80
N LYS A 69 9.97 7.70 7.05
CA LYS A 69 9.11 8.76 7.59
C LYS A 69 8.06 8.11 8.50
N GLN A 70 8.00 8.56 9.76
CA GLN A 70 6.97 8.11 10.69
C GLN A 70 5.62 8.69 10.28
N LEU A 71 4.65 7.79 10.07
CA LEU A 71 3.23 8.11 9.88
C LEU A 71 2.50 7.54 11.09
N ALA A 72 1.71 8.35 11.80
CA ALA A 72 0.91 7.83 12.90
C ALA A 72 -0.23 6.95 12.36
N THR A 73 -0.81 7.37 11.23
CA THR A 73 -1.91 6.67 10.56
C THR A 73 -1.83 6.83 9.03
N LEU A 74 -2.52 5.96 8.29
CA LEU A 74 -2.64 6.10 6.83
C LEU A 74 -3.49 7.31 6.41
N GLU A 75 -4.26 7.90 7.32
CA GLU A 75 -5.03 9.13 7.12
C GLU A 75 -4.15 10.39 7.05
N GLU A 76 -2.91 10.32 7.54
CA GLU A 76 -1.92 11.39 7.43
C GLU A 76 -1.12 11.32 6.12
N ALA A 77 -1.19 10.19 5.42
CA ALA A 77 -0.48 9.98 4.17
C ALA A 77 -1.03 10.93 3.10
N ASN A 78 -0.13 11.69 2.49
CA ASN A 78 -0.41 12.54 1.34
C ASN A 78 0.36 12.04 0.12
N SER A 79 0.31 12.78 -0.98
CA SER A 79 1.00 12.42 -2.22
C SER A 79 2.52 12.29 -2.10
N CYS A 80 3.18 13.01 -1.18
CA CYS A 80 4.60 12.80 -0.92
C CYS A 80 4.90 11.45 -0.25
N ASP A 81 3.90 10.85 0.42
CA ASP A 81 4.03 9.57 1.10
C ASP A 81 3.74 8.37 0.17
N GLU A 82 3.02 8.59 -0.92
CA GLU A 82 2.66 7.54 -1.89
C GLU A 82 3.90 6.84 -2.46
N ALA A 83 5.01 7.55 -2.65
CA ALA A 83 6.27 6.95 -3.10
C ALA A 83 6.81 5.92 -2.09
N ALA A 84 6.87 6.27 -0.80
CA ALA A 84 7.32 5.35 0.24
C ALA A 84 6.33 4.18 0.41
N LEU A 85 5.02 4.46 0.38
CA LEU A 85 3.96 3.45 0.48
C LEU A 85 3.97 2.47 -0.69
N GLY A 86 4.17 2.94 -1.92
CA GLY A 86 4.37 2.12 -3.10
C GLY A 86 5.65 1.27 -3.00
N ARG A 87 6.74 1.89 -2.52
CA ARG A 87 8.02 1.22 -2.30
C ARG A 87 7.93 0.10 -1.28
N MET A 88 7.09 0.23 -0.25
CA MET A 88 6.87 -0.85 0.73
C MET A 88 6.40 -2.15 0.06
N PHE A 89 5.54 -2.06 -0.97
CA PHE A 89 5.05 -3.23 -1.69
C PHE A 89 6.14 -3.93 -2.49
N THR A 90 6.88 -3.18 -3.30
CA THR A 90 7.97 -3.75 -4.11
C THR A 90 9.07 -4.34 -3.23
N VAL A 91 9.39 -3.69 -2.11
CA VAL A 91 10.33 -4.22 -1.11
C VAL A 91 9.78 -5.45 -0.40
N ALA A 92 8.49 -5.51 -0.07
CA ALA A 92 7.90 -6.71 0.53
C ALA A 92 8.04 -7.93 -0.40
N SER A 93 7.78 -7.77 -1.70
CA SER A 93 7.98 -8.85 -2.68
C SER A 93 9.44 -9.24 -2.82
N LEU A 94 10.35 -8.26 -2.91
CA LEU A 94 11.78 -8.49 -2.97
C LEU A 94 12.28 -9.30 -1.75
N VAL A 95 11.91 -8.88 -0.55
CA VAL A 95 12.33 -9.53 0.70
C VAL A 95 11.70 -10.91 0.82
N ALA A 96 10.43 -11.09 0.46
CA ALA A 96 9.79 -12.42 0.44
C ALA A 96 10.57 -13.41 -0.44
N LYS A 97 10.96 -12.98 -1.65
CA LYS A 97 11.81 -13.77 -2.55
C LYS A 97 13.18 -14.09 -1.94
N GLN A 98 13.83 -13.11 -1.31
CA GLN A 98 15.12 -13.31 -0.63
C GLN A 98 15.03 -14.26 0.57
N GLN A 99 13.88 -14.31 1.25
CA GLN A 99 13.61 -15.25 2.33
C GLN A 99 13.15 -16.63 1.82
N GLY A 100 13.12 -16.86 0.50
CA GLY A 100 12.74 -18.14 -0.10
C GLY A 100 11.24 -18.44 -0.03
N VAL A 101 10.40 -17.42 0.17
CA VAL A 101 8.94 -17.58 0.18
C VAL A 101 8.45 -17.60 -1.26
N THR A 102 8.03 -18.77 -1.76
CA THR A 102 7.69 -18.97 -3.18
C THR A 102 6.23 -19.33 -3.44
N ASN A 103 5.52 -19.88 -2.46
CA ASN A 103 4.16 -20.40 -2.66
C ASN A 103 3.05 -19.47 -2.17
N GLY A 104 3.43 -18.41 -1.46
CA GLY A 104 2.55 -17.30 -1.12
C GLY A 104 2.88 -16.65 0.22
N TYR A 105 2.43 -15.42 0.38
CA TYR A 105 2.52 -14.65 1.62
C TYR A 105 1.36 -13.67 1.74
N ARG A 106 1.14 -13.16 2.96
CA ARG A 106 0.16 -12.11 3.22
C ARG A 106 0.86 -10.83 3.65
N LEU A 107 0.48 -9.70 3.07
CA LEU A 107 0.74 -8.38 3.65
C LEU A 107 -0.47 -8.02 4.49
N VAL A 108 -0.22 -7.68 5.76
CA VAL A 108 -1.27 -7.28 6.71
C VAL A 108 -0.88 -5.95 7.33
N ILE A 109 -1.74 -4.96 7.14
CA ILE A 109 -1.60 -3.62 7.72
C ILE A 109 -2.81 -3.39 8.61
N ASN A 110 -2.58 -3.05 9.88
CA ASN A 110 -3.63 -2.62 10.79
C ASN A 110 -3.51 -1.11 10.96
N ASN A 111 -4.60 -0.38 10.77
CA ASN A 111 -4.66 1.08 10.89
C ASN A 111 -5.72 1.50 11.93
N GLY A 112 -5.45 2.49 12.78
CA GLY A 112 -6.37 3.00 13.81
C GLY A 112 -5.77 4.18 14.61
N ASN A 113 -6.63 5.04 15.19
CA ASN A 113 -6.41 6.42 15.71
C ASN A 113 -4.96 6.81 16.09
N ASP A 114 -4.43 7.96 15.63
CA ASP A 114 -4.94 9.34 15.80
C ASP A 114 -5.09 10.20 14.50
N ALA A 115 -6.08 11.11 14.54
CA ALA A 115 -6.38 12.31 13.75
C ALA A 115 -6.25 12.35 12.20
N ALA A 116 -7.34 12.83 11.57
CA ALA A 116 -7.52 12.97 10.13
C ALA A 116 -6.88 14.22 9.52
N SER A 117 -6.36 14.10 8.30
CA SER A 117 -6.18 15.22 7.37
C SER A 117 -6.74 14.87 5.99
N GLU A 118 -7.02 15.87 5.16
CA GLU A 118 -7.60 15.69 3.81
C GLU A 118 -6.49 15.46 2.76
N PRO A 119 -6.65 14.48 1.86
CA PRO A 119 -5.66 14.25 0.81
C PRO A 119 -5.77 15.30 -0.29
N SER A 120 -4.63 15.89 -0.68
CA SER A 120 -4.50 16.71 -1.89
C SER A 120 -4.14 15.83 -3.10
N GLU A 121 -4.68 16.20 -4.25
CA GLU A 121 -4.42 15.54 -5.53
C GLU A 121 -2.95 15.74 -5.96
N ALA A 122 -2.30 14.67 -6.40
CA ALA A 122 -1.03 14.76 -7.10
C ALA A 122 -1.16 14.29 -8.54
N SER A 123 -0.48 15.03 -9.42
CA SER A 123 -0.21 14.62 -10.79
C SER A 123 1.11 13.87 -10.84
N MET A 124 1.17 12.81 -11.65
CA MET A 124 2.34 11.95 -11.81
C MET A 124 2.96 12.02 -13.19
N GLY A 125 4.28 11.83 -13.22
CA GLY A 125 5.08 11.63 -14.43
C GLY A 125 4.81 10.30 -15.12
N GLN A 126 5.05 10.28 -16.43
CA GLN A 126 4.60 9.22 -17.34
C GLN A 126 5.47 7.96 -17.26
N CYS A 127 4.87 6.87 -16.81
CA CYS A 127 5.25 5.51 -17.22
C CYS A 127 4.09 4.94 -18.06
N SER A 128 4.38 4.53 -19.30
CA SER A 128 3.37 4.00 -20.22
C SER A 128 2.96 2.58 -19.82
N LEU A 129 1.66 2.32 -19.79
CA LEU A 129 1.12 0.97 -19.61
C LEU A 129 1.42 0.16 -20.89
N PRO A 130 2.21 -0.93 -20.83
CA PRO A 130 2.28 -1.84 -21.97
C PRO A 130 0.91 -2.46 -22.22
N GLY A 131 0.56 -2.67 -23.49
CA GLY A 131 -0.66 -3.36 -23.88
C GLY A 131 -0.70 -4.76 -23.25
N ASP A 132 -1.65 -4.97 -22.35
CA ASP A 132 -1.75 -6.19 -21.57
C ASP A 132 -2.39 -7.32 -22.41
N SER A 133 -1.57 -8.26 -22.89
CA SER A 133 -1.99 -9.44 -23.66
C SER A 133 -2.52 -10.59 -22.77
N ARG A 134 -2.73 -10.38 -21.47
CA ARG A 134 -3.23 -11.40 -20.54
C ARG A 134 -4.73 -11.62 -20.64
N LYS A 135 -5.17 -12.81 -20.21
CA LYS A 135 -6.60 -13.11 -20.07
C LYS A 135 -7.22 -12.18 -19.01
N PRO A 136 -8.31 -11.45 -19.34
CA PRO A 136 -8.96 -10.56 -18.39
C PRO A 136 -9.44 -11.30 -17.13
N SER A 137 -9.10 -10.76 -15.95
CA SER A 137 -9.68 -11.22 -14.68
C SER A 137 -11.09 -10.67 -14.49
N ILE A 138 -11.81 -11.14 -13.47
CA ILE A 138 -13.13 -10.57 -13.12
C ILE A 138 -13.03 -9.07 -12.77
N PHE A 139 -11.92 -8.62 -12.18
CA PHE A 139 -11.70 -7.20 -11.89
C PHE A 139 -11.44 -6.41 -13.17
N THR A 140 -10.72 -6.98 -14.14
CA THR A 140 -10.54 -6.36 -15.46
C THR A 140 -11.88 -6.16 -16.15
N LYS A 141 -12.81 -7.13 -16.02
CA LYS A 141 -14.18 -7.00 -16.52
C LYS A 141 -14.98 -5.91 -15.78
N ILE A 142 -14.80 -5.77 -14.46
CA ILE A 142 -15.41 -4.68 -13.67
C ILE A 142 -14.87 -3.31 -14.10
N ILE A 143 -13.54 -3.18 -14.26
CA ILE A 143 -12.88 -1.96 -14.75
C ILE A 143 -13.44 -1.57 -16.13
N ARG A 144 -13.64 -2.55 -17.01
CA ARG A 144 -14.22 -2.36 -18.36
C ARG A 144 -15.75 -2.23 -18.38
N ARG A 145 -16.42 -2.25 -17.23
CA ARG A 145 -17.89 -2.23 -17.10
C ARG A 145 -18.62 -3.39 -17.78
N GLU A 146 -17.93 -4.50 -18.03
CA GLU A 146 -18.53 -5.73 -18.57
C GLU A 146 -19.31 -6.51 -17.51
N VAL A 147 -18.96 -6.33 -16.23
CA VAL A 147 -19.64 -6.93 -15.08
C VAL A 147 -20.03 -5.81 -14.10
N PRO A 148 -21.28 -5.79 -13.60
CA PRO A 148 -21.71 -4.78 -12.65
C PRO A 148 -21.00 -4.94 -11.31
N ALA A 149 -20.57 -3.81 -10.73
CA ALA A 149 -20.09 -3.72 -9.37
C ALA A 149 -20.52 -2.38 -8.77
N LYS A 150 -20.73 -2.33 -7.45
CA LYS A 150 -20.96 -1.07 -6.74
C LYS A 150 -19.61 -0.40 -6.51
N ILE A 151 -19.27 0.53 -7.40
CA ILE A 151 -18.04 1.34 -7.31
C ILE A 151 -18.17 2.33 -6.14
N LEU A 152 -17.12 2.39 -5.33
CA LEU A 152 -16.99 3.32 -4.20
C LEU A 152 -16.05 4.48 -4.56
N TYR A 153 -15.03 4.22 -5.37
CA TYR A 153 -14.06 5.21 -5.83
C TYR A 153 -13.42 4.74 -7.14
N GLU A 154 -13.01 5.68 -8.00
CA GLU A 154 -12.23 5.38 -9.18
C GLU A 154 -11.44 6.60 -9.66
N ASP A 155 -10.16 6.40 -10.02
CA ASP A 155 -9.31 7.37 -10.70
C ASP A 155 -8.54 6.71 -11.85
N GLU A 156 -7.50 7.35 -12.38
CA GLU A 156 -6.71 6.83 -13.50
C GLU A 156 -5.90 5.56 -13.16
N LEU A 157 -5.61 5.32 -11.88
CA LEU A 157 -4.68 4.29 -11.42
C LEU A 157 -5.39 3.14 -10.72
N VAL A 158 -6.46 3.44 -9.97
CA VAL A 158 -7.11 2.46 -9.10
C VAL A 158 -8.63 2.56 -9.16
N ILE A 159 -9.26 1.48 -8.76
CA ILE A 159 -10.71 1.38 -8.58
C ILE A 159 -10.99 0.71 -7.23
N SER A 160 -11.98 1.22 -6.51
CA SER A 160 -12.50 0.62 -5.29
C SER A 160 -13.96 0.26 -5.46
N PHE A 161 -14.36 -0.92 -5.02
CA PHE A 161 -15.73 -1.40 -5.15
C PHE A 161 -16.08 -2.42 -4.06
N LEU A 162 -17.38 -2.60 -3.82
CA LEU A 162 -17.86 -3.64 -2.93
C LEU A 162 -17.67 -5.01 -3.57
N GLY A 163 -17.06 -5.93 -2.82
CA GLY A 163 -17.08 -7.35 -3.14
C GLY A 163 -18.50 -7.92 -3.10
N LEU A 164 -18.63 -9.17 -3.57
CA LEU A 164 -19.89 -9.90 -3.58
C LEU A 164 -20.49 -9.98 -2.17
N PRO A 165 -21.79 -9.68 -1.98
CA PRO A 165 -22.42 -9.66 -0.65
C PRO A 165 -22.21 -10.91 0.18
N GLN A 166 -22.26 -12.08 -0.44
CA GLN A 166 -22.07 -13.38 0.22
C GLN A 166 -20.64 -13.65 0.69
N ASN A 167 -19.66 -12.89 0.18
CA ASN A 167 -18.25 -12.99 0.59
C ASN A 167 -17.88 -11.94 1.65
N ARG A 168 -18.85 -11.14 2.12
CA ARG A 168 -18.61 -10.13 3.15
C ARG A 168 -18.73 -10.73 4.55
N VAL A 169 -17.64 -10.65 5.30
CA VAL A 169 -17.48 -11.18 6.66
C VAL A 169 -17.38 -10.08 7.71
N THR A 170 -17.26 -8.81 7.29
CA THR A 170 -17.26 -7.63 8.18
C THR A 170 -18.32 -6.61 7.76
N PRO A 171 -18.83 -5.76 8.68
CA PRO A 171 -19.84 -4.75 8.36
C PRO A 171 -19.42 -3.77 7.25
N VAL A 172 -18.14 -3.38 7.25
CA VAL A 172 -17.52 -2.62 6.16
C VAL A 172 -16.47 -3.53 5.52
N GLN A 173 -16.70 -3.92 4.27
CA GLN A 173 -15.76 -4.71 3.47
C GLN A 173 -15.79 -4.30 2.00
N PHE A 174 -14.64 -3.93 1.46
CA PHE A 174 -14.48 -3.56 0.06
C PHE A 174 -13.09 -3.93 -0.46
N LEU A 175 -12.92 -3.82 -1.78
CA LEU A 175 -11.67 -4.09 -2.47
C LEU A 175 -11.11 -2.81 -3.08
N VAL A 176 -9.79 -2.65 -3.05
CA VAL A 176 -9.06 -1.64 -3.84
C VAL A 176 -8.14 -2.37 -4.81
N VAL A 177 -8.21 -2.02 -6.09
CA VAL A 177 -7.58 -2.76 -7.20
C VAL A 177 -6.89 -1.76 -8.15
N PRO A 178 -5.65 -2.00 -8.59
CA PRO A 178 -5.03 -1.18 -9.62
C PRO A 178 -5.72 -1.41 -10.97
N LYS A 179 -5.79 -0.39 -11.82
CA LYS A 179 -6.36 -0.53 -13.17
C LYS A 179 -5.47 -1.37 -14.09
N LYS A 180 -4.15 -1.29 -13.88
CA LYS A 180 -3.19 -2.20 -14.50
C LYS A 180 -3.36 -3.57 -13.85
N GLN A 181 -3.71 -4.58 -14.64
CA GLN A 181 -3.72 -5.95 -14.16
C GLN A 181 -2.28 -6.38 -13.84
N LEU A 182 -2.04 -6.72 -12.58
CA LEU A 182 -0.83 -7.38 -12.07
C LEU A 182 -1.32 -8.66 -11.43
N ALA A 183 -0.90 -9.84 -11.89
CA ALA A 183 -1.46 -11.09 -11.35
C ALA A 183 -1.13 -11.26 -9.86
N THR A 184 0.11 -10.94 -9.50
CA THR A 184 0.65 -10.95 -8.14
C THR A 184 1.59 -9.76 -7.95
N LEU A 185 2.05 -9.54 -6.73
CA LEU A 185 2.98 -8.48 -6.38
C LEU A 185 4.37 -8.69 -6.98
N GLU A 186 4.74 -9.92 -7.32
CA GLU A 186 5.98 -10.24 -8.05
C GLU A 186 6.02 -9.64 -9.45
N GLU A 187 4.88 -9.30 -10.04
CA GLU A 187 4.81 -8.62 -11.34
C GLU A 187 5.03 -7.10 -11.23
N ALA A 188 4.95 -6.54 -10.02
CA ALA A 188 5.14 -5.11 -9.82
C ALA A 188 6.61 -4.71 -9.98
N ASN A 189 6.83 -3.54 -10.56
CA ASN A 189 8.13 -2.90 -10.64
C ASN A 189 8.03 -1.42 -10.20
N SER A 190 9.12 -0.67 -10.31
CA SER A 190 9.17 0.74 -9.91
C SER A 190 8.14 1.63 -10.62
N CYS A 191 7.73 1.31 -11.85
CA CYS A 191 6.69 2.04 -12.58
C CYS A 191 5.28 1.82 -12.00
N ASP A 192 5.10 0.79 -11.17
CA ASP A 192 3.83 0.46 -10.54
C ASP A 192 3.69 1.05 -9.13
N GLU A 193 4.79 1.52 -8.52
CA GLU A 193 4.81 2.05 -7.14
C GLU A 193 3.81 3.20 -6.95
N ALA A 194 3.65 4.04 -7.96
CA ALA A 194 2.59 5.02 -8.11
C ALA A 194 1.18 4.48 -7.81
N ALA A 195 0.74 3.47 -8.56
CA ALA A 195 -0.56 2.84 -8.39
C ALA A 195 -0.64 2.11 -7.05
N LEU A 196 0.44 1.47 -6.61
CA LEU A 196 0.50 0.72 -5.35
C LEU A 196 0.37 1.63 -4.12
N GLY A 197 1.08 2.77 -4.11
CA GLY A 197 0.92 3.80 -3.09
C GLY A 197 -0.50 4.36 -3.08
N ARG A 198 -1.06 4.60 -4.28
CA ARG A 198 -2.45 5.06 -4.44
C ARG A 198 -3.47 4.08 -3.87
N MET A 199 -3.22 2.77 -3.94
CA MET A 199 -4.10 1.77 -3.33
C MET A 199 -4.23 1.95 -1.81
N PHE A 200 -3.16 2.35 -1.11
CA PHE A 200 -3.21 2.63 0.33
C PHE A 200 -4.01 3.89 0.65
N THR A 201 -3.73 4.99 -0.06
CA THR A 201 -4.41 6.27 0.19
C THR A 201 -5.91 6.18 -0.15
N VAL A 202 -6.26 5.45 -1.21
CA VAL A 202 -7.67 5.17 -1.56
C VAL A 202 -8.34 4.23 -0.55
N ALA A 203 -7.64 3.24 -0.01
CA ALA A 203 -8.20 2.40 1.05
C ALA A 203 -8.59 3.24 2.28
N SER A 204 -7.69 4.15 2.71
CA SER A 204 -7.95 5.09 3.81
C SER A 204 -9.12 6.02 3.51
N LEU A 205 -9.11 6.66 2.33
CA LEU A 205 -10.18 7.56 1.88
C LEU A 205 -11.55 6.89 1.89
N VAL A 206 -11.65 5.70 1.29
CA VAL A 206 -12.92 4.98 1.19
C VAL A 206 -13.37 4.47 2.56
N ALA A 207 -12.45 4.00 3.42
CA ALA A 207 -12.80 3.61 4.80
C ALA A 207 -13.45 4.78 5.57
N LYS A 208 -12.87 5.98 5.47
CA LYS A 208 -13.45 7.21 6.05
C LYS A 208 -14.82 7.51 5.47
N GLN A 209 -14.99 7.43 4.15
CA GLN A 209 -16.29 7.63 3.48
C GLN A 209 -17.36 6.60 3.89
N GLN A 210 -16.94 5.38 4.25
CA GLN A 210 -17.82 4.35 4.81
C GLN A 210 -18.08 4.53 6.33
N GLY A 211 -17.61 5.62 6.94
CA GLY A 211 -17.85 5.93 8.35
C GLY A 211 -17.00 5.12 9.33
N VAL A 212 -15.88 4.54 8.88
CA VAL A 212 -14.98 3.80 9.76
C VAL A 212 -14.24 4.77 10.68
N THR A 213 -14.37 4.57 12.00
CA THR A 213 -13.73 5.41 13.03
C THR A 213 -12.84 4.62 13.99
N ASN A 214 -13.06 3.31 14.12
CA ASN A 214 -12.37 2.46 15.10
C ASN A 214 -11.29 1.59 14.44
N GLY A 215 -10.65 2.10 13.40
CA GLY A 215 -9.62 1.41 12.64
C GLY A 215 -10.14 0.36 11.65
N TYR A 216 -9.22 -0.16 10.86
CA TYR A 216 -9.44 -1.15 9.82
C TYR A 216 -8.18 -1.99 9.56
N ARG A 217 -8.35 -3.09 8.86
CA ARG A 217 -7.27 -3.97 8.42
C ARG A 217 -7.25 -4.02 6.90
N LEU A 218 -6.05 -3.84 6.35
CA LEU A 218 -5.76 -4.09 4.94
C LEU A 218 -5.06 -5.44 4.83
N VAL A 219 -5.51 -6.28 3.91
CA VAL A 219 -4.90 -7.58 3.62
C VAL A 219 -4.68 -7.71 2.12
N ILE A 220 -3.47 -8.11 1.73
CA ILE A 220 -3.19 -8.62 0.39
C ILE A 220 -2.76 -10.08 0.54
N ASN A 221 -3.50 -10.97 -0.10
CA ASN A 221 -3.11 -12.36 -0.29
C ASN A 221 -2.34 -12.45 -1.61
N ASN A 222 -1.08 -12.87 -1.53
CA ASN A 222 -0.21 -12.98 -2.69
C ASN A 222 0.24 -14.42 -2.89
N GLY A 223 -0.14 -15.03 -4.02
CA GLY A 223 0.10 -16.44 -4.32
C GLY A 223 -0.93 -17.40 -3.70
N ASN A 224 -0.82 -18.68 -4.07
CA ASN A 224 -1.84 -19.69 -3.77
C ASN A 224 -1.96 -20.00 -2.28
N ASP A 225 -0.84 -20.22 -1.58
CA ASP A 225 -0.85 -20.59 -0.16
C ASP A 225 -1.30 -19.43 0.74
N ALA A 226 -1.31 -18.21 0.20
CA ALA A 226 -1.88 -17.04 0.89
C ALA A 226 -3.41 -16.98 0.80
N GLY A 227 -4.04 -17.78 -0.07
CA GLY A 227 -5.47 -17.73 -0.35
C GLY A 227 -5.83 -16.66 -1.38
N GLN A 228 -4.98 -16.39 -2.37
CA GLN A 228 -5.32 -15.49 -3.46
C GLN A 228 -6.31 -16.15 -4.42
N GLU A 229 -7.54 -15.64 -4.48
CA GLU A 229 -8.60 -16.22 -5.33
C GLU A 229 -8.65 -15.63 -6.74
N VAL A 230 -8.39 -14.32 -6.87
CA VAL A 230 -8.38 -13.61 -8.15
C VAL A 230 -6.95 -13.22 -8.51
N PRO A 231 -6.41 -13.66 -9.67
CA PRO A 231 -5.07 -13.32 -10.14
C PRO A 231 -5.04 -11.90 -10.73
N HIS A 232 -5.34 -10.93 -9.88
CA HIS A 232 -5.25 -9.49 -10.11
C HIS A 232 -5.08 -8.87 -8.72
N LEU A 233 -3.89 -8.32 -8.43
CA LEU A 233 -3.51 -7.73 -7.16
C LEU A 233 -4.61 -6.84 -6.59
N HIS A 234 -4.94 -7.02 -5.32
CA HIS A 234 -6.02 -6.28 -4.67
C HIS A 234 -5.81 -6.23 -3.17
N ILE A 235 -6.20 -5.10 -2.57
CA ILE A 235 -6.32 -4.96 -1.13
C ILE A 235 -7.74 -5.33 -0.72
N HIS A 236 -7.86 -6.24 0.24
CA HIS A 236 -9.08 -6.39 1.03
C HIS A 236 -9.05 -5.38 2.18
N VAL A 237 -10.12 -4.61 2.33
CA VAL A 237 -10.33 -3.75 3.49
C VAL A 237 -11.41 -4.35 4.38
N PHE A 238 -11.11 -4.54 5.66
CA PHE A 238 -12.04 -5.06 6.67
C PHE A 238 -12.17 -4.07 7.83
N ALA A 239 -13.40 -3.73 8.19
CA ALA A 239 -13.68 -2.80 9.27
C ALA A 239 -15.09 -2.98 9.87
N GLY A 240 -15.36 -2.26 10.96
CA GLY A 240 -16.65 -2.26 11.64
C GLY A 240 -16.82 -3.33 12.71
N GLN A 241 -15.77 -4.10 13.01
CA GLN A 241 -15.75 -5.04 14.13
C GLN A 241 -14.31 -5.25 14.65
N PRO A 242 -14.13 -5.72 15.90
CA PRO A 242 -12.82 -6.14 16.41
C PRO A 242 -12.26 -7.29 15.57
N MET A 243 -10.94 -7.30 15.36
CA MET A 243 -10.24 -8.36 14.64
C MET A 243 -9.13 -8.95 15.51
N SER A 244 -9.11 -10.28 15.62
CA SER A 244 -8.12 -11.00 16.42
C SER A 244 -6.71 -10.92 15.81
N TRP A 245 -5.69 -11.21 16.62
CA TRP A 245 -4.32 -11.40 16.20
C TRP A 245 -3.80 -12.74 16.77
N PRO A 246 -3.11 -13.58 15.96
CA PRO A 246 -2.68 -13.34 14.59
C PRO A 246 -3.80 -13.44 13.54
N PRO A 247 -3.65 -12.82 12.36
CA PRO A 247 -4.69 -12.82 11.33
C PRO A 247 -4.87 -14.24 10.74
N GLY A 248 -6.11 -14.70 10.62
CA GLY A 248 -6.46 -16.00 10.01
C GLY A 248 -6.63 -17.16 10.99
N THR A 249 -6.83 -16.88 12.28
CA THR A 249 -7.15 -17.89 13.31
C THR A 249 -8.64 -17.96 13.67
N ASP A 250 -9.50 -17.27 12.91
CA ASP A 250 -10.94 -17.20 13.12
C ASP A 250 -11.69 -18.23 12.24
#